data_AF-A0A967VPW8-F1
#
_entry.id   AF-A0A967VPW8-F1
#
_cell.length_a   1.000
_cell.length_b   1.000
_cell.length_c   1.000
_cell.angle_alpha   90.00
_cell.angle_beta   90.00
_cell.angle_gamma   90.00
#
_symmetry.space_group_name_H-M   'P 1'
#
loop_
_entity.id
_entity.type
_entity.pdbx_description
1 polymer ?
#
loop_
_entity_poly.entity_id
_entity_poly.type
_entity_poly.pdbx_seq_one_letter_code
_entity_poly.pdbx_strand_id
1 'polypeptide(L)' 'GAGGALSRAGLPWRASEGVQPVLGVAVEWFHRLLRLEVGVNPRTGRTGLVVDLGRDLWPIL' A
#
# COMPACT_ATOMS: atom_id res chain seq x y z
N GLY A 1 -10.78 23.83 7.63
CA GLY A 1 -9.53 24.58 7.45
C GLY A 1 -8.88 24.14 6.15
N ALA A 2 -8.19 25.05 5.48
CA ALA A 2 -7.80 25.03 4.07
C ALA A 2 -7.09 23.76 3.56
N GLY A 3 -7.55 23.27 2.40
CA GLY A 3 -6.88 22.30 1.55
C GLY A 3 -7.15 22.67 0.09
N GLY A 4 -6.67 23.84 -0.31
CA GLY A 4 -6.92 24.42 -1.63
C GLY A 4 -6.49 23.49 -2.75
N ALA A 5 -7.34 23.36 -3.76
CA ALA A 5 -7.09 22.66 -5.01
C ALA A 5 -5.89 23.30 -5.73
N LEU A 6 -4.68 22.86 -5.40
CA LEU A 6 -3.49 23.15 -6.19
C LEU A 6 -3.51 22.21 -7.39
N SER A 7 -4.20 22.63 -8.45
CA SER A 7 -3.95 22.15 -9.80
C SER A 7 -2.52 22.57 -10.19
N ARG A 8 -1.54 21.76 -9.80
CA ARG A 8 -0.13 21.94 -10.16
C ARG A 8 0.13 21.20 -11.45
N ALA A 9 -0.20 21.85 -12.56
CA ALA A 9 0.44 21.53 -13.81
C ALA A 9 1.96 21.71 -13.62
N GLY A 10 2.72 20.60 -13.60
CA GLY A 10 4.19 20.62 -13.65
C GLY A 10 4.96 20.20 -12.40
N LEU A 11 4.33 19.75 -11.31
CA LEU A 11 5.05 19.11 -10.21
C LEU A 11 4.91 17.59 -10.26
N PRO A 12 5.97 16.80 -9.99
CA PRO A 12 5.92 15.34 -10.03
C PRO A 12 5.09 14.76 -8.87
N TRP A 13 4.64 15.60 -7.94
CA TRP A 13 3.89 15.22 -6.76
C TRP A 13 2.39 15.37 -7.02
N ARG A 14 1.65 14.27 -6.93
CA ARG A 14 0.18 14.24 -6.98
C ARG A 14 -0.37 14.12 -5.56
N ALA A 15 -1.53 14.71 -5.30
CA ALA A 15 -2.25 14.47 -4.04
C ALA A 15 -2.55 12.96 -3.90
N SER A 16 -2.29 12.39 -2.72
CA SER A 16 -2.69 11.03 -2.39
C SER A 16 -4.21 10.89 -2.46
N GLU A 17 -4.75 9.76 -2.94
CA GLU A 17 -6.20 9.52 -3.07
C GLU A 17 -6.98 9.39 -1.73
N GLY A 18 -6.40 9.88 -0.63
CA GLY A 18 -6.95 9.79 0.72
C GLY A 18 -6.78 8.41 1.36
N VAL A 19 -7.27 8.27 2.60
CA VAL A 19 -7.33 6.99 3.31
C VAL A 19 -8.56 6.22 2.83
N GLN A 20 -8.37 4.98 2.37
CA GLN A 20 -9.46 4.12 1.94
C GLN A 20 -9.59 2.88 2.84
N PRO A 21 -10.80 2.52 3.29
CA PRO A 21 -11.01 1.30 4.05
C PRO A 21 -10.86 0.08 3.15
N VAL A 22 -10.11 -0.91 3.63
CA VAL A 22 -9.80 -2.16 2.92
C VAL A 22 -10.12 -3.33 3.84
N LEU A 23 -10.79 -4.34 3.31
CA LEU A 23 -10.91 -5.65 3.94
C LEU A 23 -9.84 -6.56 3.34
N GLY A 24 -9.01 -7.16 4.17
CA GLY A 24 -7.89 -7.94 3.67
C GLY A 24 -7.47 -9.06 4.60
N VAL A 25 -6.60 -9.91 4.07
CA VAL A 25 -5.92 -10.98 4.78
C VAL A 25 -4.42 -10.80 4.60
N ALA A 26 -3.67 -11.02 5.67
CA ALA A 26 -2.22 -11.03 5.65
C ALA A 26 -1.73 -12.43 6.02
N VAL A 27 -0.79 -12.94 5.24
CA VAL A 27 -0.11 -14.21 5.53
C VAL A 27 1.36 -13.91 5.70
N GLU A 28 1.91 -14.42 6.80
CA GLU A 28 3.32 -14.32 7.14
C GLU A 28 3.96 -15.71 7.04
N TRP A 29 5.11 -15.78 6.35
CA TRP A 29 5.89 -17.00 6.22
C TRP A 29 7.30 -16.82 6.77
N PHE A 30 7.93 -17.95 7.12
CA PHE A 30 9.34 -18.04 7.48
C PHE A 30 9.75 -17.05 8.60
N HIS A 31 9.11 -17.10 9.76
CA HIS A 31 9.47 -16.26 10.91
C HIS A 31 9.65 -14.76 10.57
N ARG A 32 8.69 -14.17 9.83
CA ARG A 32 8.67 -12.74 9.40
C ARG A 32 9.55 -12.37 8.20
N LEU A 33 10.14 -13.34 7.49
CA LEU A 33 10.94 -13.07 6.27
C LEU A 33 10.08 -12.61 5.09
N LEU A 34 8.86 -13.14 4.93
CA LEU A 34 7.97 -12.78 3.83
C LEU A 34 6.56 -12.54 4.37
N ARG A 35 5.98 -11.38 4.07
CA ARG A 35 4.58 -11.09 4.32
C ARG A 35 3.88 -10.70 3.03
N LEU A 36 2.78 -11.37 2.75
CA LEU A 36 1.87 -11.03 1.66
C LEU A 36 0.56 -10.53 2.26
N GLU A 37 0.12 -9.35 1.83
CA GLU A 37 -1.17 -8.79 2.18
C GLU A 37 -2.00 -8.58 0.92
N VAL A 38 -3.22 -9.10 0.95
CA VAL A 38 -4.19 -8.92 -0.13
C VAL A 38 -5.43 -8.28 0.45
N GLY A 39 -5.88 -7.20 -0.18
CA GLY A 39 -7.02 -6.43 0.26
C GLY A 39 -7.96 -6.06 -0.85
N VAL A 40 -9.24 -5.90 -0.52
CA VAL A 40 -10.28 -5.35 -1.39
C VAL A 40 -10.98 -4.19 -0.68
N ASN A 41 -11.18 -3.09 -1.40
CA ASN A 41 -12.01 -1.99 -0.94
C ASN A 41 -13.48 -2.32 -1.27
N PRO A 42 -14.35 -2.58 -0.28
CA PRO A 42 -15.73 -2.99 -0.54
C PRO A 42 -16.59 -1.86 -1.15
N ARG A 43 -16.17 -0.58 -1.04
CA ARG A 43 -16.90 0.55 -1.63
C ARG A 43 -16.58 0.75 -3.10
N THR A 44 -15.33 0.53 -3.51
CA THR A 44 -14.86 0.82 -4.88
C THR A 44 -14.58 -0.43 -5.70
N GLY A 45 -14.53 -1.61 -5.06
CA GLY A 45 -14.14 -2.89 -5.68
C GLY A 45 -12.64 -3.00 -6.00
N ARG A 46 -11.84 -1.97 -5.69
CA ARG A 46 -10.40 -1.97 -5.97
C ARG A 46 -9.70 -3.01 -5.11
N THR A 47 -8.83 -3.80 -5.72
CA THR A 47 -7.96 -4.75 -5.03
C THR A 47 -6.54 -4.21 -4.91
N GLY A 48 -5.85 -4.59 -3.85
CA GLY A 48 -4.47 -4.23 -3.58
C GLY A 48 -3.69 -5.45 -3.12
N LEU A 49 -2.42 -5.49 -3.49
CA LEU A 49 -1.47 -6.52 -3.09
C LEU A 49 -0.20 -5.84 -2.60
N VAL A 50 0.27 -6.24 -1.42
CA VAL A 50 1.52 -5.76 -0.82
C VAL A 50 2.38 -6.97 -0.49
N VAL A 51 3.64 -6.90 -0.90
CA VAL A 51 4.66 -7.91 -0.58
C VAL A 51 5.75 -7.21 0.21
N ASP A 52 5.92 -7.61 1.45
CA ASP A 52 6.99 -7.15 2.31
C ASP A 52 8.04 -8.27 2.45
N LEU A 53 9.27 -7.93 2.09
CA LEU A 53 10.44 -8.78 2.28
C LEU A 53 11.21 -8.27 3.51
N GLY A 54 11.38 -9.14 4.50
CA GLY A 54 12.20 -8.86 5.68
C GLY A 54 13.66 -8.64 5.30
N ARG A 55 14.37 -7.77 6.05
CA ARG A 55 15.81 -7.49 5.80
C ARG A 55 16.68 -8.74 5.92
N ASP A 56 16.21 -9.74 6.65
CA ASP A 56 16.90 -11.02 6.84
C ASP A 56 17.01 -11.84 5.53
N LEU A 57 16.33 -11.43 4.44
CA LEU A 57 16.50 -11.98 3.09
C LEU A 57 17.76 -11.47 2.37
N TRP A 58 18.31 -10.31 2.77
CA TRP A 58 19.42 -9.67 2.03
C TRP A 58 20.72 -10.50 1.97
N PRO A 59 21.08 -11.31 2.98
CA PRO A 59 22.26 -12.18 2.87
C PRO A 59 22.14 -13.30 1.83
N ILE A 60 20.93 -13.55 1.30
CA ILE A 60 20.60 -14.68 0.42
C ILE A 60 20.30 -14.22 -1.02
N LEU A 61 20.34 -12.91 -1.28
CA LEU A 61 20.12 -12.27 -2.58
C LEU A 61 21.47 -11.81 -3.19
#